data_AF-A0A6J4NID2-F1
#
_entry.id   AF-A0A6J4NID2-F1
#
_cell.length_a   1.000
_cell.length_b   1.000
_cell.length_c   1.000
_cell.angle_alpha   90.00
_cell.angle_beta   90.00
_cell.angle_gamma   90.00
#
_symmetry.space_group_name_H-M   'P 1'
#
loop_
_entity.id
_entity.type
_entity.pdbx_description
1 polymer ?
#
loop_
_entity_poly.entity_id
_entity_poly.type
_entity_poly.pdbx_seq_one_letter_code
_entity_poly.pdbx_strand_id
1 'polypeptide(L)'
;MKLKELVSNLVIEPEKLTEYALNLDNPVGSDKAVIFQRRLGFSQENYELLLAQMSAKALDAEGVLGLNDKHGQRYTVDLEIVGAQGQQGIVRTGWIVEPGSNGARLVTLFVRR
;
A
#
# COMPACT_ATOMS: atom_id res chain seq x y z
N MET A 1 4.60 -2.71 -16.81
CA MET A 1 3.83 -3.92 -16.45
C MET A 1 2.86 -3.54 -15.35
N LYS A 2 1.62 -4.01 -15.41
CA LYS A 2 0.58 -3.74 -14.42
C LYS A 2 0.34 -4.96 -13.54
N LEU A 3 -0.06 -4.76 -12.28
CA LEU A 3 -0.34 -5.88 -11.37
C LEU A 3 -1.44 -6.80 -11.90
N LYS A 4 -2.46 -6.25 -12.57
CA LYS A 4 -3.55 -7.05 -13.18
C LYS A 4 -3.12 -8.01 -14.28
N GLU A 5 -1.91 -7.83 -14.84
CA GLU A 5 -1.35 -8.74 -15.84
C GLU A 5 -0.80 -10.02 -15.19
N LEU A 6 -0.66 -10.02 -13.85
CA LEU A 6 -0.02 -11.07 -13.07
C LEU A 6 -0.95 -11.76 -12.09
N VAL A 7 -1.90 -11.02 -11.52
CA VAL A 7 -2.83 -11.47 -10.48
C VAL A 7 -4.22 -10.92 -10.74
N SER A 8 -5.25 -11.62 -10.24
CA SER A 8 -6.65 -11.15 -10.33
C SER A 8 -7.19 -10.61 -9.01
N ASN A 9 -6.38 -10.57 -7.95
CA ASN A 9 -6.80 -10.20 -6.59
C ASN A 9 -5.70 -9.40 -5.86
N LEU A 10 -6.12 -8.47 -4.99
CA LEU A 10 -5.27 -7.83 -3.99
C LEU A 10 -5.62 -8.33 -2.59
N VAL A 11 -4.59 -8.72 -1.83
CA VAL A 11 -4.71 -9.09 -0.42
C VAL A 11 -4.16 -7.94 0.43
N ILE A 12 -5.08 -7.16 0.99
CA ILE A 12 -4.79 -6.02 1.87
C ILE A 12 -5.43 -6.29 3.24
N GLU A 13 -4.64 -6.81 4.16
CA GLU A 13 -5.03 -6.99 5.57
C GLU A 13 -5.23 -5.61 6.22
N PRO A 14 -6.42 -5.30 6.78
CA PRO A 14 -6.68 -4.03 7.48
C PRO A 14 -5.64 -3.70 8.55
N GLU A 15 -5.14 -4.71 9.25
CA GLU A 15 -4.10 -4.63 10.28
C GLU A 15 -2.81 -4.01 9.74
N LYS A 16 -2.52 -4.18 8.44
CA LYS A 16 -1.36 -3.55 7.81
C LYS A 16 -1.47 -2.02 7.77
N LEU A 17 -2.69 -1.50 7.72
CA LEU A 17 -2.98 -0.08 7.79
C LEU A 17 -3.10 0.35 9.26
N THR A 18 -3.94 -0.33 10.04
CA THR A 18 -4.32 0.11 11.39
C THR A 18 -3.27 -0.17 12.45
N GLU A 19 -2.57 -1.31 12.40
CA GLU A 19 -1.58 -1.69 13.42
C GLU A 19 -0.15 -1.31 13.03
N TYR A 20 0.11 -1.05 11.74
CA TYR A 20 1.44 -0.72 11.22
C TYR A 20 1.54 0.68 10.62
N ALA A 21 0.93 0.94 9.45
CA ALA A 21 1.27 2.13 8.66
C ALA A 21 0.66 3.44 9.17
N LEU A 22 -0.50 3.37 9.83
CA LEU A 22 -1.25 4.49 10.39
C LEU A 22 -1.22 4.49 11.92
N ASN A 23 -0.40 3.62 12.51
CA ASN A 23 -0.25 3.51 13.96
C ASN A 23 0.93 4.33 14.49
N LEU A 24 0.63 5.38 15.27
CA LEU A 24 1.64 6.22 15.94
C LEU A 24 2.39 5.48 17.05
N ASP A 25 1.77 4.47 17.66
CA ASP A 25 2.35 3.69 18.76
C ASP A 25 3.18 2.49 18.25
N ASN A 26 3.18 2.23 16.94
CA ASN A 26 3.98 1.14 16.38
C ASN A 26 5.47 1.53 16.34
N PRO A 27 6.37 0.74 16.96
CA PRO A 27 7.79 1.09 17.07
C PRO A 27 8.54 1.16 15.72
N VAL A 28 7.99 0.55 14.66
CA VAL A 28 8.56 0.53 13.30
C VAL A 28 7.70 1.32 12.30
N GLY A 29 6.42 1.50 12.62
CA GLY A 29 5.40 2.12 11.77
C GLY A 29 5.17 3.60 12.05
N SER A 30 5.52 4.09 13.23
CA SER A 30 5.21 5.45 13.71
C SER A 30 5.66 6.56 12.75
N ASP A 31 6.87 6.47 12.20
CA ASP A 31 7.37 7.43 11.20
C ASP A 31 6.48 7.54 9.96
N LYS A 32 5.84 6.43 9.55
CA LYS A 32 4.90 6.42 8.42
C LYS A 32 3.59 7.06 8.84
N ALA A 33 3.08 6.71 10.02
CA ALA A 33 1.84 7.24 10.56
C ALA A 33 1.90 8.78 10.68
N VAL A 34 3.01 9.32 11.19
CA VAL A 34 3.24 10.78 11.26
C VAL A 34 3.16 11.43 9.87
N ILE A 35 3.79 10.82 8.86
CA ILE A 35 3.79 11.38 7.50
C ILE A 35 2.39 11.26 6.87
N PHE A 36 1.70 10.13 7.03
CA PHE A 36 0.33 9.93 6.54
C PHE A 36 -0.62 10.96 7.12
N GLN A 37 -0.61 11.14 8.44
CA GLN A 37 -1.44 12.11 9.12
C GLN A 37 -1.11 13.53 8.63
N ARG A 38 0.17 13.88 8.54
CA ARG A 38 0.60 15.23 8.16
C ARG A 38 0.33 15.58 6.69
N ARG A 39 0.50 14.63 5.76
CA ARG A 39 0.43 14.89 4.31
C ARG A 39 -0.95 14.63 3.73
N LEU A 40 -1.62 13.60 4.22
CA LEU A 40 -2.87 13.10 3.64
C LEU A 40 -4.01 13.01 4.66
N GLY A 41 -3.77 13.34 5.94
CA GLY A 41 -4.82 13.31 6.96
C GLY A 41 -5.33 11.91 7.30
N PHE A 42 -4.57 10.85 7.01
CA PHE A 42 -4.96 9.49 7.36
C PHE A 42 -4.47 9.09 8.75
N SER A 43 -5.34 8.38 9.48
CA SER A 43 -5.11 7.76 10.78
C SER A 43 -5.81 6.40 10.83
N GLN A 44 -5.71 5.70 11.96
CA GLN A 44 -6.46 4.44 12.18
C GLN A 44 -7.98 4.63 12.11
N GLU A 45 -8.49 5.84 12.33
CA GLU A 45 -9.94 6.11 12.39
C GLU A 45 -10.60 6.26 11.01
N ASN A 46 -9.80 6.48 9.97
CA ASN A 46 -10.29 6.71 8.61
C ASN A 46 -9.51 5.91 7.55
N TYR A 47 -8.88 4.81 7.97
CA TYR A 47 -8.04 3.97 7.12
C TYR A 47 -8.81 3.39 5.92
N GLU A 48 -10.12 3.21 6.05
CA GLU A 48 -10.99 2.67 5.00
C GLU A 48 -10.96 3.54 3.73
N LEU A 49 -10.77 4.86 3.87
CA LEU A 49 -10.63 5.78 2.73
C LEU A 49 -9.35 5.52 1.92
N LEU A 50 -8.26 5.20 2.62
CA LEU A 50 -7.00 4.82 1.98
C LEU A 50 -7.12 3.43 1.35
N LEU A 51 -7.69 2.47 2.10
CA LEU A 51 -7.93 1.11 1.63
C LEU A 51 -8.75 1.09 0.33
N ALA A 52 -9.87 1.80 0.30
CA ALA A 52 -10.75 1.86 -0.87
C ALA A 52 -10.00 2.38 -2.11
N GLN A 53 -9.19 3.43 -1.97
CA GLN A 53 -8.40 3.96 -3.08
C GLN A 53 -7.31 3.00 -3.53
N MET A 54 -6.62 2.32 -2.60
CA MET A 54 -5.61 1.31 -2.94
C MET A 54 -6.22 0.15 -3.71
N SER A 55 -7.34 -0.39 -3.22
CA SER A 55 -8.08 -1.49 -3.86
C SER A 55 -8.57 -1.12 -5.26
N ALA A 56 -9.01 0.12 -5.47
CA ALA A 56 -9.50 0.59 -6.76
C ALA A 56 -8.38 0.87 -7.79
N LYS A 57 -7.16 1.21 -7.34
CA LYS A 57 -6.10 1.74 -8.21
C LYS A 57 -4.94 0.76 -8.43
N ALA A 58 -4.62 -0.11 -7.47
CA ALA A 58 -3.35 -0.83 -7.49
C ALA A 58 -3.21 -1.86 -8.62
N LEU A 59 -4.29 -2.54 -9.02
CA LEU A 59 -4.26 -3.50 -10.14
C LEU A 59 -3.95 -2.82 -11.49
N ASP A 60 -4.41 -1.58 -11.67
CA ASP A 60 -4.29 -0.83 -12.93
C ASP A 60 -3.05 0.06 -13.01
N ALA A 61 -2.38 0.30 -11.89
CA ALA A 61 -1.18 1.10 -11.81
C ALA A 61 0.06 0.35 -12.31
N GLU A 62 1.06 1.11 -12.77
CA GLU A 62 2.32 0.53 -13.21
C GLU A 62 3.13 0.03 -12.02
N GLY A 63 3.56 -1.23 -12.12
CA GLY A 63 4.44 -1.88 -11.15
C GLY A 63 5.87 -1.96 -11.66
N VAL A 64 6.80 -1.64 -10.77
CA VAL A 64 8.23 -1.86 -10.94
C VAL A 64 8.59 -3.21 -10.33
N LEU A 65 9.24 -4.06 -11.12
CA LEU A 65 9.78 -5.35 -10.68
C LEU A 65 10.85 -5.15 -9.60
N GLY A 66 10.72 -5.89 -8.52
CA GLY A 66 11.68 -5.96 -7.43
C GLY A 66 12.37 -7.32 -7.33
N LEU A 67 12.85 -7.63 -6.13
CA LEU A 67 13.52 -8.90 -5.82
C LEU A 67 12.57 -10.10 -6.05
N ASN A 68 13.09 -11.10 -6.76
CA ASN A 68 12.51 -12.44 -6.86
C ASN A 68 13.32 -13.40 -5.98
N ASP A 69 12.67 -14.04 -5.02
CA ASP A 69 13.30 -15.04 -4.17
C ASP A 69 12.31 -16.19 -3.84
N LYS A 70 12.68 -17.08 -2.92
CA LYS A 70 11.84 -18.22 -2.51
C LYS A 70 10.45 -17.82 -1.97
N HIS A 71 10.27 -16.58 -1.53
CA HIS A 71 8.99 -16.06 -1.07
C HIS A 71 8.12 -15.53 -2.22
N GLY A 72 8.67 -15.39 -3.42
CA GLY A 72 7.97 -14.93 -4.61
C GLY A 72 8.54 -13.65 -5.18
N GLN A 73 7.79 -13.08 -6.11
CA GLN A 73 8.18 -11.88 -6.85
C GLN A 73 7.64 -10.63 -6.18
N ARG A 74 8.52 -9.68 -5.85
CA ARG A 74 8.11 -8.37 -5.30
C ARG A 74 7.84 -7.34 -6.38
N TYR A 75 6.91 -6.44 -6.09
CA TYR A 75 6.54 -5.32 -6.95
C TYR A 75 6.41 -4.04 -6.14
N THR A 76 6.81 -2.91 -6.73
CA THR A 76 6.57 -1.58 -6.18
C THR A 76 5.60 -0.84 -7.08
N VAL A 77 4.55 -0.25 -6.49
CA VAL A 77 3.52 0.49 -7.20
C VAL A 77 3.30 1.83 -6.52
N ASP A 78 3.41 2.92 -7.28
CA ASP A 78 3.13 4.27 -6.81
C ASP A 78 1.68 4.63 -7.16
N LEU A 79 0.89 5.01 -6.15
CA LEU A 79 -0.52 5.35 -6.29
C LEU A 79 -0.75 6.81 -5.96
N GLU A 80 -1.45 7.52 -6.83
CA GLU A 80 -1.99 8.84 -6.51
C GLU A 80 -3.17 8.69 -5.56
N ILE A 81 -3.07 9.28 -4.37
CA ILE A 81 -4.05 9.19 -3.31
C ILE A 81 -4.54 10.58 -2.95
N VAL A 82 -5.86 10.70 -2.79
CA VAL A 82 -6.53 11.89 -2.27
C VAL A 82 -6.69 11.70 -0.76
N GLY A 83 -6.11 12.59 0.03
CA GLY A 83 -6.20 12.65 1.47
C GLY A 83 -7.59 13.04 1.99
N ALA A 84 -7.79 12.89 3.30
CA ALA A 84 -9.07 13.08 3.97
C ALA A 84 -9.67 14.49 3.79
N GLN A 85 -8.86 15.50 3.49
CA GLN A 85 -9.29 16.88 3.25
C GLN A 85 -9.00 17.33 1.82
N GLY A 86 -8.85 16.39 0.88
CA GLY A 86 -8.62 16.69 -0.54
C GLY A 86 -7.16 16.95 -0.91
N GLN A 87 -6.21 16.80 0.03
CA GLN A 87 -4.78 16.84 -0.30
C GLN A 87 -4.45 15.75 -1.32
N GLN A 88 -3.45 15.94 -2.16
CA GLN A 88 -2.99 14.89 -3.07
C GLN A 88 -1.56 14.48 -2.71
N GLY A 89 -1.27 13.20 -2.85
CA GLY A 89 0.08 12.68 -2.65
C GLY A 89 0.26 11.30 -3.25
N ILE A 90 1.52 10.94 -3.45
CA ILE A 90 1.89 9.62 -3.96
C ILE A 90 2.13 8.70 -2.78
N VAL A 91 1.40 7.59 -2.71
CA VAL A 91 1.64 6.50 -1.77
C VAL A 91 2.35 5.37 -2.52
N ARG A 92 3.59 5.09 -2.12
CA ARG A 92 4.32 3.92 -2.60
C ARG A 92 3.86 2.70 -1.84
N THR A 93 3.45 1.68 -2.58
CA THR A 93 3.00 0.38 -2.06
C THR A 93 3.93 -0.72 -2.55
N GLY A 94 4.29 -1.63 -1.64
CA GLY A 94 5.08 -2.81 -1.96
C GLY A 94 4.19 -4.04 -1.89
N TRP A 95 4.29 -4.90 -2.89
CA TRP A 95 3.50 -6.12 -3.03
C TRP A 95 4.40 -7.33 -3.21
N ILE A 96 3.91 -8.50 -2.82
CA ILE A 96 4.52 -9.79 -3.15
C ILE A 96 3.48 -10.69 -3.82
N VAL A 97 3.88 -11.33 -4.91
CA VAL A 97 3.13 -12.41 -5.55
C VAL A 97 3.87 -13.71 -5.27
N GLU A 98 3.29 -14.54 -4.41
CA GLU A 98 3.86 -15.82 -3.99
C GLU A 98 3.79 -16.83 -5.15
N PRO A 99 4.70 -17.82 -5.22
CA PRO A 99 4.69 -18.82 -6.28
C PRO A 99 3.35 -19.57 -6.34
N GLY A 100 2.72 -19.58 -7.52
CA GLY A 100 1.41 -20.22 -7.73
C GLY A 100 0.21 -19.45 -7.15
N SER A 101 0.42 -18.28 -6.54
CA SER A 101 -0.66 -17.42 -6.07
C SER A 101 -1.27 -16.62 -7.22
N ASN A 102 -2.57 -16.37 -7.12
CA ASN A 102 -3.31 -15.46 -8.00
C ASN A 102 -3.64 -14.12 -7.29
N GLY A 103 -3.01 -13.87 -6.14
CA GLY A 103 -3.19 -12.64 -5.35
C GLY A 103 -1.86 -11.96 -5.06
N ALA A 104 -1.85 -10.63 -5.15
CA ALA A 104 -0.73 -9.82 -4.68
C ALA A 104 -1.00 -9.35 -3.24
N ARG A 105 -0.10 -9.68 -2.30
CA ARG A 105 -0.22 -9.32 -0.90
C ARG A 105 0.57 -8.06 -0.56
N LEU A 106 -0.06 -7.14 0.14
CA LEU A 106 0.57 -5.88 0.57
C LEU A 106 1.64 -6.17 1.64
N VAL A 107 2.88 -5.76 1.38
CA VAL A 107 3.99 -5.94 2.35
C VAL A 107 4.41 -4.63 3.02
N THR A 108 4.22 -3.48 2.37
CA THR A 108 4.52 -2.16 2.92
C THR A 108 3.79 -1.06 2.16
N LEU A 109 3.60 0.09 2.80
CA LEU A 109 3.12 1.32 2.19
C LEU A 109 3.68 2.54 2.93
N PHE A 110 3.95 3.61 2.19
CA PHE A 110 4.34 4.90 2.77
C PHE A 110 4.12 6.04 1.77
N VAL A 111 3.92 7.25 2.28
CA VAL A 111 3.85 8.47 1.45
C VAL A 111 5.24 8.77 0.90
N ARG A 112 5.37 8.91 -0.43
CA ARG A 112 6.61 9.38 -1.05
C ARG A 112 6.88 10.83 -0.65
N ARG A 113 8.14 11.11 -0.31
CA ARG A 113 8.64 12.47 -0.09
C ARG A 113 8.87 13.19 -1.41
#